data_AF-A0A6A1VLE6-F1
#
_entry.id   AF-A0A6A1VLE6-F1
#
_cell.length_a   1.000
_cell.length_b   1.000
_cell.length_c   1.000
_cell.angle_alpha   90.00
_cell.angle_beta   90.00
_cell.angle_gamma   90.00
#
_symmetry.space_group_name_H-M   'P 1'
#
loop_
_entity.id
_entity.type
_entity.pdbx_description
1 polymer ?
#
loop_
_entity_poly.entity_id
_entity_poly.type
_entity_poly.pdbx_seq_one_letter_code
_entity_poly.pdbx_strand_id
1 'polypeptide(L)'
;MPPTPARWKGQCQLGEAFNASSCNRKMIGAKYYMSGYEEEEELVSKMSFRSPRDSSGHGSHTASTAAGRYVTTMNYRGLGAGGARCGAPMTRIAIYKTCWDSGCYDIDLLAAFEYVSDLFAFVIRPFFCVNRKSVSRIFH
;
A
#
# COMPACT_ATOMS: atom_id res chain seq x y z
N MET A 1 16.94 -1.79 6.92
CA MET A 1 16.43 -2.46 5.71
C MET A 1 17.60 -2.71 4.77
N PRO A 2 17.90 -3.96 4.41
CA PRO A 2 18.94 -4.27 3.42
C PRO A 2 18.68 -3.63 2.05
N PRO A 3 19.67 -3.54 1.14
CA PRO A 3 19.47 -3.11 -0.25
C PRO A 3 18.40 -3.95 -0.98
N THR A 4 17.69 -3.35 -1.94
CA THR A 4 16.66 -4.06 -2.73
C THR A 4 17.27 -5.24 -3.48
N PRO A 5 16.64 -6.43 -3.48
CA PRO A 5 17.16 -7.59 -4.18
C PRO A 5 17.34 -7.29 -5.67
N ALA A 6 18.46 -7.69 -6.26
CA ALA A 6 18.74 -7.47 -7.69
C ALA A 6 17.71 -8.14 -8.62
N ARG A 7 17.02 -9.20 -8.14
CA ARG A 7 15.93 -9.85 -8.87
C ARG A 7 14.65 -9.01 -8.99
N TRP A 8 14.50 -7.96 -8.17
CA TRP A 8 13.34 -7.08 -8.23
C TRP A 8 13.43 -6.17 -9.46
N LYS A 9 12.44 -6.27 -10.35
CA LYS A 9 12.37 -5.48 -11.59
C LYS A 9 11.25 -4.43 -11.58
N GLY A 10 10.52 -4.30 -10.47
CA GLY A 10 9.45 -3.32 -10.36
C GLY A 10 9.99 -1.89 -10.27
N GLN A 11 9.19 -0.93 -10.75
CA GLN A 11 9.56 0.47 -10.84
C GLN A 11 8.80 1.36 -9.85
N CYS A 12 9.33 2.56 -9.61
CA CYS A 12 8.66 3.64 -8.90
C CYS A 12 8.13 4.65 -9.93
N GLN A 13 6.87 4.51 -10.33
CA GLN A 13 6.23 5.39 -11.29
C GLN A 13 6.07 6.79 -10.69
N LEU A 14 6.50 7.80 -11.45
CA LEU A 14 6.34 9.20 -11.10
C LEU A 14 4.89 9.64 -11.33
N GLY A 15 4.44 10.66 -10.61
CA GLY A 15 3.15 11.28 -10.83
C GLY A 15 2.93 12.48 -9.93
N GLU A 16 1.69 12.95 -9.88
CA GLU A 16 1.28 14.04 -9.00
C GLU A 16 1.62 13.78 -7.52
N ALA A 17 2.36 14.71 -6.91
CA ALA A 17 2.81 14.60 -5.51
C ALA A 17 3.52 13.27 -5.16
N PHE A 18 4.14 12.63 -6.16
CA PHE A 18 4.86 11.37 -6.03
C PHE A 18 6.09 11.34 -6.94
N ASN A 19 7.27 11.29 -6.35
CA ASN A 19 8.54 11.37 -7.05
C ASN A 19 9.39 10.11 -6.83
N ALA A 20 10.55 10.03 -7.50
CA ALA A 20 11.43 8.86 -7.38
C ALA A 20 11.89 8.59 -5.93
N SER A 21 12.01 9.64 -5.10
CA SER A 21 12.38 9.52 -3.69
C SER A 21 11.23 9.07 -2.79
N SER A 22 10.01 8.93 -3.31
CA SER A 22 8.88 8.37 -2.59
C SER A 22 9.07 6.87 -2.34
N CYS A 23 9.68 6.14 -3.28
CA CYS A 23 10.11 4.75 -3.03
C CYS A 23 11.38 4.70 -2.20
N ASN A 24 11.46 3.68 -1.35
CA ASN A 24 12.58 3.47 -0.45
C ASN A 24 12.85 1.97 -0.29
N ARG A 25 13.75 1.59 0.64
CA ARG A 25 14.08 0.17 0.85
C ARG A 25 12.93 -0.68 1.42
N LYS A 26 11.83 -0.07 1.91
CA LYS A 26 10.60 -0.73 2.37
C LYS A 26 9.56 -0.81 1.26
N MET A 27 9.21 0.33 0.68
CA MET A 27 8.33 0.43 -0.48
C MET A 27 9.19 0.49 -1.74
N ILE A 28 9.43 -0.68 -2.33
CA ILE A 28 10.44 -0.87 -3.40
C ILE A 28 9.89 -0.63 -4.81
N GLY A 29 8.58 -0.50 -4.94
CA GLY A 29 7.90 -0.18 -6.20
C GLY A 29 6.54 0.41 -5.94
N ALA A 30 6.10 1.25 -6.86
CA ALA A 30 4.81 1.91 -6.80
C ALA A 30 4.35 2.20 -8.23
N LYS A 31 3.14 1.78 -8.57
CA LYS A 31 2.55 1.94 -9.90
C LYS A 31 1.07 2.24 -9.74
N TYR A 32 0.48 2.90 -10.72
CA TYR A 32 -0.97 3.11 -10.78
C TYR A 32 -1.50 2.77 -12.16
N TYR A 33 -2.78 2.41 -12.21
CA TYR A 33 -3.52 2.05 -13.41
C TYR A 33 -4.81 2.86 -13.42
N MET A 34 -5.07 3.53 -14.54
CA MET A 34 -6.22 4.43 -14.70
C MET A 34 -6.88 4.28 -16.07
N SER A 35 -6.56 3.23 -16.82
CA SER A 35 -7.12 3.01 -18.15
C SER A 35 -8.64 2.85 -18.11
N GLY A 36 -9.16 2.04 -17.18
CA GLY A 36 -10.61 1.91 -17.00
C GLY A 36 -11.25 3.20 -16.49
N TYR A 37 -10.56 3.90 -15.59
CA TYR A 37 -11.01 5.19 -15.07
C TYR A 37 -11.13 6.27 -16.16
N GLU A 38 -10.17 6.37 -17.08
CA GLU A 38 -10.18 7.35 -18.17
C GLU A 38 -11.24 7.06 -19.24
N GLU A 39 -11.63 5.79 -19.43
CA GLU A 39 -12.66 5.40 -20.40
C GLU A 39 -14.08 5.65 -19.87
N GLU A 40 -14.32 5.47 -18.57
CA GLU A 40 -15.65 5.58 -17.99
C GLU A 40 -15.98 6.98 -17.43
N GLU A 41 -15.00 7.80 -17.07
CA GLU A 41 -15.22 9.09 -16.43
C GLU A 41 -14.57 10.25 -17.23
N GLU A 42 -15.36 11.29 -17.54
CA GLU A 42 -14.77 12.58 -17.89
C GLU A 42 -13.95 13.08 -16.69
N LEU A 43 -12.75 13.64 -16.95
CA LEU A 43 -11.68 14.01 -16.00
C LEU A 43 -12.05 15.09 -14.92
N VAL A 44 -13.30 15.13 -14.47
CA VAL A 44 -13.94 16.18 -13.69
C VAL A 44 -13.79 15.98 -12.17
N SER A 45 -13.44 14.78 -11.70
CA SER A 45 -13.24 14.55 -10.27
C SER A 45 -11.89 15.13 -9.79
N LYS A 46 -11.96 16.18 -8.97
CA LYS A 46 -10.82 16.97 -8.47
C LYS A 46 -10.02 16.29 -7.33
N MET A 47 -10.34 15.06 -6.94
CA MET A 47 -9.87 14.50 -5.65
C MET A 47 -8.95 13.27 -5.75
N SER A 48 -8.49 12.89 -6.94
CA SER A 48 -7.51 11.80 -7.07
C SER A 48 -6.16 12.29 -7.60
N PHE A 49 -5.09 11.99 -6.85
CA PHE A 49 -3.73 12.19 -7.33
C PHE A 49 -3.48 11.26 -8.51
N ARG A 50 -3.11 11.81 -9.68
CA ARG A 50 -2.64 11.02 -10.85
C ARG A 50 -1.25 10.46 -10.60
N SER A 51 -1.15 9.57 -9.62
CA SER A 51 0.07 8.95 -9.14
C SER A 51 -0.23 7.73 -8.26
N PRO A 52 0.79 6.94 -7.86
CA PRO A 52 0.62 5.87 -6.88
C PRO A 52 0.23 6.34 -5.47
N ARG A 53 0.11 7.65 -5.25
CA ARG A 53 -0.27 8.22 -3.95
C ARG A 53 -1.72 7.87 -3.61
N ASP A 54 -1.88 7.38 -2.39
CA ASP A 54 -3.19 7.07 -1.81
C ASP A 54 -3.89 8.37 -1.37
N SER A 55 -5.11 8.60 -1.90
CA SER A 55 -6.01 9.69 -1.51
C SER A 55 -7.07 9.26 -0.50
N SER A 56 -7.43 7.98 -0.47
CA SER A 56 -8.50 7.40 0.36
C SER A 56 -8.00 7.03 1.76
N GLY A 57 -6.77 6.52 1.86
CA GLY A 57 -6.20 5.98 3.09
C GLY A 57 -6.41 4.47 3.27
N HIS A 58 -7.33 3.86 2.50
CA HIS A 58 -7.58 2.42 2.54
C HIS A 58 -6.34 1.59 2.18
N GLY A 59 -5.61 2.01 1.14
CA GLY A 59 -4.37 1.37 0.71
C GLY A 59 -3.28 1.46 1.76
N SER A 60 -3.11 2.65 2.36
CA SER A 60 -2.13 2.91 3.42
C SER A 60 -2.43 2.11 4.69
N HIS A 61 -3.70 2.04 5.09
CA HIS A 61 -4.14 1.22 6.22
C HIS A 61 -3.87 -0.27 5.97
N THR A 62 -4.24 -0.78 4.79
CA THR A 62 -4.01 -2.19 4.43
C THR A 62 -2.52 -2.54 4.35
N ALA A 63 -1.73 -1.72 3.68
CA ALA A 63 -0.29 -1.93 3.53
C ALA A 63 0.45 -1.85 4.88
N SER A 64 0.09 -0.89 5.73
CA SER A 64 0.62 -0.81 7.08
C SER A 64 0.18 -2.01 7.93
N THR A 65 -1.03 -2.53 7.76
CA THR A 65 -1.48 -3.69 8.55
C THR A 65 -0.78 -5.00 8.13
N ALA A 66 -0.49 -5.16 6.84
CA ALA A 66 0.20 -6.34 6.33
C ALA A 66 1.70 -6.32 6.63
N ALA A 67 2.35 -5.18 6.39
CA ALA A 67 3.80 -5.07 6.36
C ALA A 67 4.31 -3.81 7.06
N GLY A 68 3.53 -3.12 7.88
CA GLY A 68 3.97 -1.95 8.63
C GLY A 68 5.20 -2.25 9.48
N ARG A 69 6.16 -1.32 9.50
CA ARG A 69 7.30 -1.41 10.41
C ARG A 69 6.82 -1.20 11.85
N TYR A 70 7.59 -1.68 12.81
CA TYR A 70 7.32 -1.41 14.21
C TYR A 70 7.24 0.11 14.47
N VAL A 71 6.15 0.53 15.09
CA VAL A 71 5.93 1.91 15.56
C VAL A 71 5.84 1.86 17.07
N THR A 72 6.70 2.61 17.77
CA THR A 72 6.76 2.63 19.25
C THR A 72 5.56 3.33 19.88
N THR A 73 5.02 4.33 19.18
CA THR A 73 3.97 5.22 19.68
C THR A 73 2.86 5.33 18.63
N MET A 74 1.96 4.37 18.63
CA MET A 74 0.69 4.45 17.90
C MET A 74 -0.41 4.88 18.87
N ASN A 75 -1.28 5.78 18.43
CA ASN A 75 -2.55 6.06 19.10
C ASN A 75 -3.56 6.55 18.05
N TYR A 76 -4.84 6.32 18.29
CA TYR A 76 -5.92 6.98 17.57
C TYR A 76 -6.78 7.73 18.57
N ARG A 77 -6.61 9.05 18.66
CA ARG A 77 -7.30 9.91 19.64
C ARG A 77 -7.18 9.37 21.09
N GLY A 78 -6.01 8.82 21.44
CA GLY A 78 -5.75 8.21 22.75
C GLY A 78 -6.11 6.71 22.87
N LEU A 79 -6.84 6.14 21.91
CA LEU A 79 -7.13 4.70 21.87
C LEU A 79 -5.97 3.91 21.27
N GLY A 80 -5.78 2.68 21.76
CA GLY A 80 -4.75 1.78 21.24
C GLY A 80 -3.33 2.29 21.46
N ALA A 81 -3.10 3.08 22.51
CA ALA A 81 -1.81 3.67 22.83
C ALA A 81 -0.74 2.59 23.10
N GLY A 82 0.33 2.60 22.32
CA GLY A 82 1.50 1.76 22.55
C GLY A 82 2.23 1.34 21.28
N GLY A 83 3.11 0.36 21.43
CA GLY A 83 3.88 -0.19 20.33
C GLY A 83 3.03 -1.12 19.44
N ALA A 84 2.99 -0.83 18.15
CA ALA A 84 2.31 -1.65 17.15
C ALA A 84 3.32 -2.38 16.26
N ARG A 85 3.07 -3.67 16.03
CA ARG A 85 3.77 -4.48 15.03
C ARG A 85 2.75 -5.16 14.13
N CYS A 86 3.05 -5.19 12.85
CA CYS A 86 2.15 -5.72 11.84
C CYS A 86 2.66 -7.07 11.34
N GLY A 87 1.91 -7.76 10.46
CA GLY A 87 2.14 -9.17 10.13
C GLY A 87 3.60 -9.48 9.75
N ALA A 88 4.15 -8.72 8.80
CA ALA A 88 5.51 -8.93 8.31
C ALA A 88 6.33 -7.62 8.29
N PRO A 89 6.92 -7.19 9.42
CA PRO A 89 7.55 -5.87 9.53
C PRO A 89 8.82 -5.74 8.69
N MET A 90 9.47 -6.87 8.35
CA MET A 90 10.72 -6.92 7.61
C MET A 90 10.55 -7.19 6.10
N THR A 91 9.32 -7.41 5.62
CA THR A 91 9.07 -7.62 4.18
C THR A 91 9.14 -6.29 3.42
N ARG A 92 9.27 -6.38 2.11
CA ARG A 92 9.16 -5.22 1.22
C ARG A 92 7.75 -5.19 0.64
N ILE A 93 7.26 -4.00 0.32
CA ILE A 93 5.98 -3.81 -0.32
C ILE A 93 6.18 -3.18 -1.69
N ALA A 94 5.32 -3.56 -2.63
CA ALA A 94 5.11 -2.88 -3.89
C ALA A 94 3.63 -2.49 -3.96
N ILE A 95 3.36 -1.25 -4.35
CA ILE A 95 2.00 -0.69 -4.33
C ILE A 95 1.49 -0.58 -5.76
N TYR A 96 0.26 -1.05 -5.97
CA TYR A 96 -0.45 -0.97 -7.25
C TYR A 96 -1.79 -0.30 -6.97
N LYS A 97 -1.92 0.96 -7.38
CA LYS A 97 -3.16 1.72 -7.23
C LYS A 97 -4.05 1.46 -8.44
N THR A 98 -5.21 0.86 -8.21
CA THR A 98 -6.21 0.52 -9.24
C THR A 98 -7.60 1.04 -8.88
N CYS A 99 -7.74 1.64 -7.70
CA CYS A 99 -8.97 2.21 -7.20
C CYS A 99 -8.83 3.74 -7.17
N TRP A 100 -9.90 4.38 -7.63
CA TRP A 100 -10.08 5.82 -7.74
C TRP A 100 -11.32 6.22 -6.96
N ASP A 101 -11.66 7.51 -6.96
CA ASP A 101 -12.77 8.03 -6.15
C ASP A 101 -14.14 7.46 -6.58
N SER A 102 -14.28 7.13 -7.86
CA SER A 102 -15.48 6.48 -8.45
C SER A 102 -15.56 4.98 -8.17
N GLY A 103 -14.45 4.32 -7.83
CA GLY A 103 -14.39 2.88 -7.61
C GLY A 103 -13.12 2.25 -8.16
N CYS A 104 -13.13 0.91 -8.23
CA CYS A 104 -12.05 0.12 -8.81
C CYS A 104 -12.55 -0.52 -10.10
N TYR A 105 -11.78 -0.39 -11.17
CA TYR A 105 -12.16 -0.92 -12.49
C TYR A 105 -11.50 -2.27 -12.71
N ASP A 106 -12.26 -3.23 -13.22
CA ASP A 106 -11.76 -4.60 -13.44
C ASP A 106 -10.55 -4.62 -14.39
N ILE A 107 -10.55 -3.76 -15.42
CA ILE A 107 -9.42 -3.59 -16.36
C ILE A 107 -8.14 -3.19 -15.62
N ASP A 108 -8.24 -2.20 -14.72
CA ASP A 108 -7.09 -1.72 -13.94
C ASP A 108 -6.62 -2.75 -12.91
N LEU A 109 -7.56 -3.50 -12.31
CA LEU A 109 -7.24 -4.62 -11.41
C LEU A 109 -6.49 -5.74 -12.14
N LEU A 110 -6.99 -6.17 -13.30
CA LEU A 110 -6.38 -7.22 -14.12
C LEU A 110 -4.98 -6.82 -14.57
N ALA A 111 -4.80 -5.58 -15.05
CA ALA A 111 -3.50 -5.05 -15.45
C ALA A 111 -2.48 -5.00 -14.29
N ALA A 112 -2.96 -4.80 -13.06
CA ALA A 112 -2.12 -4.90 -11.87
C ALA A 112 -1.76 -6.35 -11.53
N PHE A 113 -2.71 -7.29 -11.62
CA PHE A 113 -2.46 -8.71 -11.37
C PHE A 113 -1.48 -9.32 -12.38
N GLU A 114 -1.62 -9.01 -13.68
CA GLU A 114 -0.69 -9.46 -14.70
C GLU A 114 0.73 -8.99 -14.39
N TYR A 115 0.90 -7.70 -14.06
CA TYR A 115 2.20 -7.15 -13.72
C TYR A 115 2.81 -7.78 -12.45
N VAL A 116 2.00 -8.09 -11.44
CA VAL A 116 2.43 -8.80 -10.23
C VAL A 116 2.83 -10.24 -10.53
N SER A 117 2.09 -10.90 -11.41
CA SER A 117 2.37 -12.28 -11.85
C SER A 117 3.71 -12.36 -12.55
N ASP A 118 4.01 -11.37 -13.40
CA ASP A 118 5.32 -11.19 -14.04
C ASP A 118 6.43 -10.83 -13.04
N LEU A 119 6.06 -10.37 -11.84
CA LEU A 119 6.96 -9.87 -10.79
C LEU A 119 6.96 -10.68 -9.50
N PHE A 120 6.54 -11.94 -9.43
CA PHE A 120 6.64 -12.76 -8.20
C PHE A 120 6.35 -11.97 -6.89
N ALA A 121 5.21 -11.26 -6.80
CA ALA A 121 4.83 -10.50 -5.60
C ALA A 121 3.61 -11.12 -4.88
N PHE A 122 3.63 -11.06 -3.55
CA PHE A 122 2.63 -11.68 -2.67
C PHE A 122 1.38 -10.80 -2.53
N VAL A 123 0.19 -11.34 -2.83
CA VAL A 123 -1.10 -10.70 -2.54
C VAL A 123 -1.36 -10.74 -1.03
N ILE A 124 -1.67 -9.58 -0.45
CA ILE A 124 -1.91 -9.41 0.98
C ILE A 124 -3.25 -10.07 1.35
N ARG A 125 -3.19 -11.22 2.04
CA ARG A 125 -4.31 -11.76 2.84
C ARG A 125 -4.56 -10.87 4.08
N PRO A 126 -5.75 -10.87 4.68
CA PRO A 126 -6.03 -10.03 5.85
C PRO A 126 -5.16 -10.46 7.03
N PHE A 127 -4.16 -9.64 7.34
CA PHE A 127 -3.42 -9.68 8.60
C PHE A 127 -3.91 -8.52 9.46
N PHE A 128 -4.11 -8.73 10.75
CA PHE A 128 -4.36 -7.65 11.71
C PHE A 128 -3.04 -7.19 12.34
N CYS A 129 -2.84 -5.88 12.44
CA CYS A 129 -1.73 -5.31 13.18
C CYS A 129 -2.15 -5.16 14.64
N VAL A 130 -1.51 -5.91 15.53
CA VAL A 130 -1.95 -6.02 16.94
C VAL A 130 -1.02 -5.20 17.83
N ASN A 131 -1.61 -4.34 18.66
CA ASN A 131 -0.89 -3.65 19.72
C ASN A 131 -0.43 -4.68 20.77
N ARG A 132 0.86 -4.65 21.14
CA ARG A 132 1.44 -5.58 22.11
C ARG A 132 0.70 -5.57 23.46
N LYS A 133 0.14 -4.42 23.87
CA LYS A 133 -0.67 -4.29 25.11
C LYS A 133 -2.06 -4.91 25.00
N SER A 134 -2.66 -4.98 23.80
CA SER A 134 -3.95 -5.67 23.59
C SER A 134 -3.80 -7.20 23.58
N VAL A 135 -2.66 -7.74 23.14
CA VAL A 135 -2.41 -9.19 23.14
C VAL A 135 -2.47 -9.77 24.56
N SER A 136 -1.96 -9.07 25.56
CA SER A 136 -2.00 -9.54 26.95
C SER A 136 -3.40 -9.56 27.58
N ARG A 137 -4.42 -8.95 26.97
CA ARG A 137 -5.81 -9.01 27.47
C ARG A 137 -6.70 -10.02 26.73
N ILE A 138 -6.20 -10.67 25.68
CA ILE A 138 -6.96 -11.69 24.92
C ILE A 138 -6.71 -13.09 25.51
N PHE A 139 -5.70 -13.25 26.36
CA PHE A 139 -5.32 -14.52 27.00
C PHE A 139 -5.60 -14.56 28.52
N HIS A 140 -6.50 -13.72 29.04
CA HIS A 140 -7.01 -13.79 30.42
C HIS A 140 -8.53 -13.63 30.41
#